data_AF-A0A2M7K148-F1
#
_entry.id   AF-A0A2M7K148-F1
#
_cell.length_a   1.000
_cell.length_b   1.000
_cell.length_c   1.000
_cell.angle_alpha   90.00
_cell.angle_beta   90.00
_cell.angle_gamma   90.00
#
_symmetry.space_group_name_H-M   'P 1'
#
loop_
_entity.id
_entity.type
_entity.pdbx_description
1 polymer ?
#
loop_
_entity_poly.entity_id
_entity_poly.type
_entity_poly.pdbx_seq_one_letter_code
_entity_poly.pdbx_strand_id
1 'polypeptide(L)'
;MKQLIEKYSVYIGIGLVVIALIGGVLLMIKKGAGASSSDQTKIIEENNKKISELETKVAGLQKENEALKAGSQTEAKNESSNQQSGKININTATAAQLDSLPGIGPVYAGRIVEYRDSHGGFKSINEIENVKGIGPKTFEKFRDKITI
;
A
#
# COMPACT_ATOMS: atom_id res chain seq x y z
N MET A 1 55.14 -39.67 29.48
CA MET A 1 54.43 -39.62 30.79
C MET A 1 54.10 -38.18 31.21
N LYS A 2 55.07 -37.30 31.48
CA LYS A 2 54.82 -35.92 31.94
C LYS A 2 53.99 -35.04 30.99
N GLN A 3 54.28 -35.09 29.68
CA GLN A 3 53.56 -34.34 28.62
C GLN A 3 52.08 -34.71 28.48
N LEU A 4 51.70 -35.92 28.91
CA LEU A 4 50.32 -36.38 28.82
C LEU A 4 49.51 -35.81 30.00
N ILE A 5 50.10 -35.77 31.19
CA ILE A 5 49.48 -35.27 32.42
C ILE A 5 49.19 -33.76 32.31
N GLU A 6 50.10 -32.96 31.75
CA GLU A 6 49.83 -31.52 31.53
C GLU A 6 48.65 -31.29 30.58
N LYS A 7 48.59 -32.01 29.46
CA LYS A 7 47.47 -31.88 28.51
C LYS A 7 46.13 -32.20 29.18
N TYR A 8 46.05 -33.29 29.96
CA TYR A 8 44.82 -33.66 30.65
C TYR A 8 44.44 -32.69 31.78
N SER A 9 45.41 -32.11 32.49
CA SER A 9 45.14 -31.11 33.53
C SER A 9 44.50 -29.84 32.94
N VAL A 10 44.97 -29.38 31.78
CA VAL A 10 44.37 -28.24 31.05
C VAL A 10 42.95 -28.56 30.59
N TYR A 11 42.69 -29.75 30.04
CA TYR A 11 41.34 -30.15 29.63
C TYR A 11 40.36 -30.27 30.80
N ILE A 12 40.80 -30.78 31.95
CA ILE A 12 39.99 -30.86 33.17
C ILE A 12 39.62 -29.45 33.65
N GLY A 13 40.57 -28.50 33.65
CA GLY A 13 40.32 -27.11 34.02
C GLY A 13 39.31 -26.43 33.08
N ILE A 14 39.50 -26.54 31.77
CA ILE A 14 38.58 -25.96 30.77
C ILE A 14 37.18 -26.61 30.88
N GLY A 15 37.10 -27.93 31.09
CA GLY A 15 35.84 -28.65 31.25
C GLY A 15 35.01 -28.16 32.45
N LEU A 16 35.65 -27.91 33.59
CA LEU A 16 34.97 -27.40 34.78
C LEU A 16 34.40 -25.98 34.56
N VAL A 17 35.12 -25.12 33.84
CA VAL A 17 34.64 -23.77 33.50
C VAL A 17 33.42 -23.83 32.57
N VAL A 18 33.44 -24.71 31.56
CA VAL A 18 32.31 -24.86 30.62
C VAL A 18 31.05 -25.41 31.32
N ILE A 19 31.20 -26.38 32.23
CA ILE A 19 30.09 -26.93 33.01
C ILE A 19 29.48 -25.84 33.92
N ALA A 20 30.31 -25.02 34.57
CA ALA A 20 29.84 -23.92 35.41
C ALA A 20 29.08 -22.85 34.62
N LEU A 21 29.51 -22.52 33.40
CA LEU A 21 28.82 -21.56 32.53
C LEU A 21 27.47 -22.10 32.03
N ILE A 22 27.42 -23.34 31.56
CA ILE A 22 26.17 -23.96 31.08
C ILE A 22 25.17 -24.14 32.23
N GLY A 23 25.64 -24.65 33.39
CA GLY A 23 24.81 -24.81 34.58
C GLY A 23 24.30 -23.48 35.14
N GLY A 24 25.13 -22.44 35.12
CA GLY A 24 24.75 -21.09 35.54
C GLY A 24 23.66 -20.47 34.68
N VAL A 25 23.74 -20.63 33.35
CA VAL A 25 22.70 -20.19 32.41
C VAL A 25 21.39 -20.94 32.64
N LEU A 26 21.44 -22.25 32.86
CA LEU A 26 20.24 -23.06 33.14
C LEU A 26 19.56 -22.67 34.46
N LEU A 27 20.36 -22.33 35.50
CA LEU A 27 19.85 -21.88 36.80
C LEU A 27 19.19 -20.50 36.70
N MET A 28 19.73 -19.60 35.88
CA MET A 28 19.12 -18.29 35.60
C MET A 28 17.78 -18.41 34.88
N ILE A 29 17.58 -19.41 34.01
CA ILE A 29 16.29 -19.65 33.36
C ILE A 29 15.23 -20.12 34.39
N LYS A 30 15.62 -20.92 35.39
CA LYS A 30 14.67 -21.48 36.37
C LYS A 30 14.28 -20.52 37.50
N LYS A 31 15.09 -19.49 37.78
CA LYS A 31 14.86 -18.51 38.86
C LYS A 31 14.04 -17.28 38.42
N GLY A 32 13.37 -17.34 37.26
CA GLY A 32 12.45 -16.31 36.76
C GLY A 32 10.96 -16.56 37.02
N ALA A 33 10.57 -17.71 37.58
CA ALA A 33 9.16 -18.03 37.87
C ALA A 33 8.72 -17.45 39.23
N GLY A 34 8.67 -16.13 39.32
CA GLY A 34 8.28 -15.42 40.53
C GLY A 34 7.87 -13.99 40.23
N ALA A 35 6.79 -13.82 39.46
CA ALA A 35 6.19 -12.51 39.24
C ALA A 35 4.66 -12.61 39.36
N SER A 36 4.17 -12.24 40.55
CA SER A 36 2.93 -11.50 40.82
C SER A 36 1.85 -11.55 39.73
N SER A 37 0.88 -12.44 39.89
CA SER A 37 -0.15 -12.74 38.89
C SER A 37 -1.57 -12.34 39.34
N SER A 38 -1.74 -11.17 39.97
CA SER A 38 -3.05 -10.60 40.31
C SER A 38 -3.47 -9.42 39.44
N ASP A 39 -2.52 -8.72 38.83
CA ASP A 39 -2.79 -7.51 38.04
C ASP A 39 -2.81 -7.78 36.54
N GLN A 40 -1.98 -8.70 36.04
CA GLN A 40 -1.96 -9.07 34.62
C GLN A 40 -3.30 -9.68 34.17
N THR A 41 -3.98 -10.45 35.02
CA THR A 41 -5.27 -11.08 34.69
C THR A 41 -6.38 -10.05 34.48
N LYS A 42 -6.36 -8.94 35.24
CA LYS A 42 -7.34 -7.85 35.09
C LYS A 42 -7.08 -7.02 33.84
N ILE A 43 -5.80 -6.78 33.51
CA ILE A 43 -5.39 -6.06 32.30
C ILE A 43 -5.74 -6.89 31.05
N ILE A 44 -5.52 -8.20 31.08
CA ILE A 44 -5.86 -9.10 29.97
C ILE A 44 -7.39 -9.15 29.78
N GLU A 45 -8.17 -9.25 30.85
CA GLU A 45 -9.64 -9.25 30.78
C GLU A 45 -10.19 -7.90 30.28
N GLU A 46 -9.64 -6.78 30.77
CA GLU A 46 -10.00 -5.44 30.30
C GLU A 46 -9.68 -5.25 28.81
N ASN A 47 -8.54 -5.78 28.35
CA ASN A 47 -8.15 -5.70 26.94
C ASN A 47 -9.07 -6.56 26.06
N ASN A 48 -9.43 -7.76 26.49
CA ASN A 48 -10.38 -8.62 25.75
C ASN A 48 -11.76 -7.97 25.63
N LYS A 49 -12.24 -7.31 26.70
CA LYS A 49 -13.48 -6.54 26.66
C LYS A 49 -13.40 -5.35 25.68
N LYS A 50 -12.30 -4.60 25.69
CA LYS A 50 -12.06 -3.50 24.74
C LYS A 50 -11.99 -4.00 23.30
N ILE A 51 -11.41 -5.17 23.05
CA ILE A 51 -11.33 -5.79 21.73
C ILE A 51 -12.74 -6.08 21.19
N SER A 52 -13.65 -6.62 22.00
CA SER A 52 -15.05 -6.89 21.57
C SER A 52 -15.85 -5.60 21.25
N GLU A 53 -15.63 -4.54 22.03
CA GLU A 53 -16.24 -3.23 21.75
C GLU A 53 -15.64 -2.56 20.49
N LEU A 54 -14.34 -2.74 20.25
CA LEU A 54 -13.67 -2.26 19.04
C LEU A 54 -14.12 -3.03 17.80
N GLU A 55 -14.29 -4.35 17.87
CA GLU A 55 -14.84 -5.16 16.77
C GLU A 55 -16.26 -4.73 16.40
N THR A 56 -17.09 -4.41 17.40
CA THR A 56 -18.44 -3.89 17.20
C THR A 56 -18.43 -2.49 16.54
N LYS A 57 -17.47 -1.63 16.90
CA LYS A 57 -17.29 -0.32 16.26
C LYS A 57 -16.71 -0.43 14.85
N VAL A 58 -15.78 -1.36 14.60
CA VAL A 58 -15.20 -1.61 13.27
C VAL A 58 -16.27 -2.12 12.29
N ALA A 59 -17.19 -2.98 12.75
CA ALA A 59 -18.36 -3.39 11.96
C ALA A 59 -19.30 -2.21 11.64
N GLY A 60 -19.43 -1.23 12.55
CA GLY A 60 -20.17 0.02 12.31
C GLY A 60 -19.47 0.96 11.31
N LEU A 61 -18.15 1.09 11.40
CA LEU A 61 -17.35 1.91 10.50
C LEU A 61 -17.23 1.30 9.08
N GLN A 62 -17.35 -0.02 8.94
CA GLN A 62 -17.48 -0.66 7.62
C GLN A 62 -18.77 -0.23 6.92
N LYS A 63 -19.89 -0.12 7.66
CA LYS A 63 -21.16 0.43 7.14
C LYS A 63 -21.06 1.92 6.77
N GLU A 64 -20.29 2.71 7.51
CA GLU A 64 -20.04 4.13 7.18
C GLU A 64 -19.15 4.29 5.94
N ASN A 65 -18.14 3.42 5.79
CA ASN A 65 -17.32 3.36 4.58
C ASN A 65 -18.10 2.83 3.37
N GLU A 66 -19.17 2.04 3.56
CA GLU A 66 -20.10 1.68 2.49
C GLU A 66 -20.98 2.87 2.06
N ALA A 67 -21.38 3.74 2.99
CA ALA A 67 -22.07 4.99 2.67
C ALA A 67 -21.15 6.03 1.99
N LEU A 68 -19.87 6.11 2.36
CA LEU A 68 -18.88 6.94 1.67
C LEU A 68 -18.43 6.34 0.33
N LYS A 69 -18.46 5.01 0.18
CA LYS A 69 -18.33 4.35 -1.13
C LYS A 69 -19.50 4.67 -2.05
N ALA A 70 -20.71 4.93 -1.56
CA ALA A 70 -21.77 5.47 -2.40
C ALA A 70 -21.49 6.90 -2.90
N GLY A 71 -20.57 7.64 -2.27
CA GLY A 71 -20.06 8.93 -2.75
C GLY A 71 -18.78 8.84 -3.60
N SER A 72 -17.96 7.80 -3.42
CA SER A 72 -16.68 7.61 -4.15
C SER A 72 -16.69 6.44 -5.16
N GLN A 73 -17.82 5.76 -5.37
CA GLN A 73 -18.03 4.75 -6.43
C GLN A 73 -18.84 5.30 -7.61
N THR A 74 -18.90 6.63 -7.76
CA THR A 74 -19.40 7.25 -9.00
C THR A 74 -18.28 7.40 -10.04
N GLU A 75 -17.01 7.30 -9.64
CA GLU A 75 -15.87 7.54 -10.55
C GLU A 75 -15.30 6.27 -11.21
N ALA A 76 -15.51 5.07 -10.63
CA ALA A 76 -15.00 3.82 -11.21
C ALA A 76 -16.00 3.08 -12.13
N LYS A 77 -17.25 3.56 -12.25
CA LYS A 77 -18.31 2.94 -13.08
C LYS A 77 -18.59 3.69 -14.39
N ASN A 78 -17.71 4.61 -14.79
CA ASN A 78 -17.75 5.24 -16.12
C ASN A 78 -16.58 4.81 -17.02
N GLU A 79 -15.77 3.84 -16.60
CA GLU A 79 -14.70 3.30 -17.46
C GLU A 79 -15.19 2.29 -18.50
N SER A 80 -16.33 1.62 -18.25
CA SER A 80 -16.81 0.55 -19.14
C SER A 80 -17.81 0.98 -20.22
N SER A 81 -18.38 2.19 -20.14
CA SER A 81 -19.41 2.66 -21.09
C SER A 81 -18.83 3.37 -22.32
N ASN A 82 -17.54 3.73 -22.30
CA ASN A 82 -16.92 4.49 -23.38
C ASN A 82 -16.10 3.62 -24.35
N GLN A 83 -15.90 2.33 -24.05
CA GLN A 83 -15.15 1.41 -24.90
C GLN A 83 -15.97 0.84 -26.07
N GLN A 84 -17.27 1.16 -26.19
CA GLN A 84 -18.15 0.57 -27.20
C GLN A 84 -17.81 0.99 -28.65
N SER A 85 -16.86 1.92 -28.84
CA SER A 85 -16.38 2.36 -30.16
C SER A 85 -14.85 2.31 -30.34
N GLY A 86 -14.08 1.85 -29.34
CA GLY A 86 -12.61 1.87 -29.37
C GLY A 86 -12.00 3.29 -29.36
N LYS A 87 -12.82 4.33 -29.16
CA LYS A 87 -12.40 5.73 -29.08
C LYS A 87 -12.46 6.25 -27.65
N ILE A 88 -11.60 7.23 -27.35
CA ILE A 88 -11.45 7.84 -26.03
C ILE A 88 -12.18 9.19 -26.03
N ASN A 89 -13.13 9.37 -25.11
CA ASN A 89 -13.80 10.65 -24.95
C ASN A 89 -12.89 11.65 -24.24
N ILE A 90 -12.51 12.75 -24.89
CA ILE A 90 -11.56 13.73 -24.34
C ILE A 90 -12.13 14.58 -23.19
N ASN A 91 -13.46 14.64 -23.08
CA ASN A 91 -14.16 15.36 -22.01
C ASN A 91 -14.28 14.53 -20.73
N THR A 92 -14.30 13.20 -20.82
CA THR A 92 -14.44 12.32 -19.65
C THR A 92 -13.23 11.45 -19.35
N ALA A 93 -12.29 11.33 -20.29
CA ALA A 93 -11.14 10.46 -20.12
C ALA A 93 -10.21 10.93 -19.00
N THR A 94 -9.66 9.94 -18.30
CA THR A 94 -8.61 10.16 -17.30
C THR A 94 -7.28 10.50 -17.98
N ALA A 95 -6.36 11.11 -17.24
CA ALA A 95 -5.02 11.39 -17.75
C ALA A 95 -4.31 10.11 -18.26
N ALA A 96 -4.49 8.98 -17.56
CA ALA A 96 -3.92 7.69 -17.97
C ALA A 96 -4.53 7.15 -19.28
N GLN A 97 -5.84 7.34 -19.49
CA GLN A 97 -6.48 6.97 -20.75
C GLN A 97 -5.97 7.84 -21.90
N LEU A 98 -5.81 9.14 -21.68
CA LEU A 98 -5.25 10.06 -22.69
C LEU A 98 -3.79 9.74 -23.03
N ASP A 99 -2.99 9.29 -22.05
CA ASP A 99 -1.60 8.84 -22.22
C ASP A 99 -1.48 7.60 -23.14
N SER A 100 -2.55 6.81 -23.29
CA SER A 100 -2.57 5.68 -24.22
C SER A 100 -2.62 6.09 -25.70
N LEU A 101 -2.84 7.38 -26.00
CA LEU A 101 -2.92 7.88 -27.37
C LEU A 101 -1.53 8.02 -28.01
N PRO A 102 -1.36 7.66 -29.29
CA PRO A 102 -0.07 7.71 -29.95
C PRO A 102 0.47 9.14 -30.06
N GLY A 103 1.61 9.39 -29.41
CA GLY A 103 2.23 10.71 -29.39
C GLY A 103 1.71 11.64 -28.28
N ILE A 104 0.81 11.16 -27.43
CA ILE A 104 0.46 11.79 -26.16
C ILE A 104 1.24 11.07 -25.06
N GLY A 105 1.92 11.85 -24.23
CA GLY A 105 2.61 11.38 -23.03
C GLY A 105 1.97 12.00 -21.79
N PRO A 106 2.44 11.68 -20.57
CA PRO A 106 1.86 12.17 -19.33
C PRO A 106 1.82 13.70 -19.26
N VAL A 107 2.79 14.38 -19.86
CA VAL A 107 2.84 15.85 -19.96
C VAL A 107 1.69 16.40 -20.82
N TYR A 108 1.44 15.80 -21.98
CA TYR A 108 0.36 16.26 -22.88
C TYR A 108 -1.01 15.86 -22.34
N ALA A 109 -1.14 14.67 -21.77
CA ALA A 109 -2.37 14.23 -21.10
C ALA A 109 -2.77 15.18 -19.97
N GLY A 110 -1.81 15.61 -19.13
CA GLY A 110 -2.03 16.61 -18.09
C GLY A 110 -2.53 17.96 -18.67
N ARG A 111 -1.95 18.43 -19.78
CA ARG A 111 -2.38 19.67 -20.44
C ARG A 111 -3.77 19.58 -21.06
N ILE A 112 -4.16 18.41 -21.57
CA ILE A 112 -5.53 18.19 -22.09
C ILE A 112 -6.53 18.30 -20.94
N VAL A 113 -6.23 17.69 -19.80
CA VAL A 113 -7.07 17.78 -18.59
C VAL A 113 -7.16 19.24 -18.13
N GLU A 114 -6.03 19.92 -17.99
CA GLU A 114 -5.97 21.33 -17.57
C GLU A 114 -6.74 22.25 -18.53
N TYR A 115 -6.65 22.01 -19.84
CA TYR A 115 -7.42 22.75 -20.84
C TYR A 115 -8.93 22.56 -20.65
N ARG A 116 -9.38 21.31 -20.48
CA ARG A 116 -10.78 20.99 -20.18
C ARG A 116 -11.26 21.68 -18.91
N ASP A 117 -10.46 21.66 -17.85
CA ASP A 117 -10.86 22.22 -16.55
C ASP A 117 -10.95 23.75 -16.60
N SER A 118 -10.07 24.39 -17.37
CA SER A 118 -10.03 25.86 -17.52
C SER A 118 -11.03 26.42 -18.54
N HIS A 119 -11.40 25.64 -19.57
CA HIS A 119 -12.26 26.09 -20.68
C HIS A 119 -13.69 25.52 -20.62
N GLY A 120 -13.97 24.63 -19.66
CA GLY A 120 -15.27 23.97 -19.53
C GLY A 120 -15.47 22.79 -20.51
N GLY A 121 -14.37 22.12 -20.87
CA GLY A 121 -14.35 21.01 -21.83
C GLY A 121 -14.13 21.43 -23.28
N PHE A 122 -14.13 20.43 -24.15
CA PHE A 122 -13.99 20.55 -25.60
C PHE A 122 -15.37 20.48 -26.27
N LYS A 123 -15.69 21.46 -27.10
CA LYS A 123 -16.95 21.48 -27.88
C LYS A 123 -16.82 20.76 -29.22
N SER A 124 -15.59 20.61 -29.70
CA SER A 124 -15.28 19.90 -30.93
C SER A 124 -13.92 19.20 -30.82
N ILE A 125 -13.71 18.15 -31.62
CA ILE A 125 -12.45 17.39 -31.63
C ILE A 125 -11.26 18.29 -32.03
N ASN A 126 -11.48 19.29 -32.89
CA ASN A 126 -10.42 20.17 -33.39
C ASN A 126 -9.90 21.15 -32.33
N GLU A 127 -10.67 21.42 -31.26
CA GLU A 127 -10.21 22.29 -30.17
C GLU A 127 -9.00 21.73 -29.42
N ILE A 128 -8.69 20.44 -29.60
CA ILE A 128 -7.49 19.84 -29.02
C ILE A 128 -6.19 20.45 -29.54
N GLU A 129 -6.20 21.08 -30.73
CA GLU A 129 -5.07 21.82 -31.28
C GLU A 129 -4.77 23.12 -30.51
N ASN A 130 -5.72 23.62 -29.70
CA ASN A 130 -5.49 24.77 -28.83
C ASN A 130 -4.70 24.39 -27.56
N VAL A 131 -4.54 23.10 -27.27
CA VAL A 131 -3.77 22.62 -26.13
C VAL A 131 -2.28 22.84 -26.39
N LYS A 132 -1.60 23.52 -25.46
CA LYS A 132 -0.19 23.89 -25.60
C LYS A 132 0.70 22.69 -25.93
N GLY A 133 1.29 22.71 -27.12
CA GLY A 133 2.22 21.68 -27.61
C GLY A 133 1.57 20.51 -28.34
N ILE A 134 0.24 20.50 -28.50
CA ILE A 134 -0.45 19.61 -29.43
C ILE A 134 -0.64 20.39 -30.73
N GLY A 135 0.23 20.14 -31.71
CA GLY A 135 0.08 20.68 -33.05
C GLY A 135 -0.64 19.72 -34.01
N PRO A 136 -0.93 20.15 -35.25
CA PRO A 136 -1.64 19.35 -36.24
C PRO A 136 -0.95 17.99 -36.50
N LYS A 137 0.38 17.96 -36.54
CA LYS A 137 1.17 16.72 -36.70
C LYS A 137 0.97 15.70 -35.57
N THR A 138 0.74 16.17 -34.35
CA THR A 138 0.50 15.29 -33.21
C THR A 138 -0.95 14.83 -33.22
N PHE A 139 -1.88 15.77 -33.47
CA PHE A 139 -3.31 15.52 -33.55
C PHE A 139 -3.68 14.47 -34.62
N GLU A 140 -3.09 14.56 -35.82
CA GLU A 140 -3.31 13.59 -36.91
C GLU A 140 -3.04 12.14 -36.50
N LYS A 141 -2.14 11.89 -35.54
CA LYS A 141 -1.77 10.53 -35.10
C LYS A 141 -2.88 9.85 -34.31
N PHE A 142 -3.73 10.61 -33.62
CA PHE A 142 -4.72 10.08 -32.69
C PHE A 142 -6.13 10.61 -32.90
N ARG A 143 -6.36 11.50 -33.86
CA ARG A 143 -7.68 12.07 -34.19
C ARG A 143 -8.78 11.01 -34.32
N ASP A 144 -8.48 9.88 -34.97
CA ASP A 144 -9.46 8.81 -35.19
C ASP A 144 -9.73 7.96 -33.93
N LYS A 145 -8.91 8.11 -32.90
CA LYS A 145 -9.00 7.39 -31.62
C LYS A 145 -9.72 8.19 -30.54
N ILE A 146 -10.23 9.39 -30.85
CA ILE A 146 -10.90 10.24 -29.88
C ILE A 146 -12.32 10.63 -30.28
N THR A 147 -13.11 10.99 -29.28
CA THR A 147 -14.47 11.53 -29.39
C THR A 147 -14.68 12.62 -28.33
N ILE A 148 -15.77 13.37 -28.44
CA ILE A 148 -16.23 14.33 -27.41
C ILE A 148 -17.35 13.76 -26.56
#